data_AF-A0A7W1X8H4-F1
#
_entry.id   AF-A0A7W1X8H4-F1
#
_cell.length_a   1.000
_cell.length_b   1.000
_cell.length_c   1.000
_cell.angle_alpha   90.00
_cell.angle_beta   90.00
_cell.angle_gamma   90.00
#
_symmetry.space_group_name_H-M   'P 1'
#
loop_
_entity.id
_entity.type
_entity.pdbx_description
1 polymer ?
#
loop_
_entity_poly.entity_id
_entity_poly.type
_entity_poly.pdbx_seq_one_letter_code
_entity_poly.pdbx_strand_id
1 'polypeptide(L)'
;MASFSFDKDNHREQFAKAVTRLVTDDYPYAEKIAKIEALTEAYVLQTGKRPDPRELDELASWLIFGTKGLSLRKKNEIKAMRDKC
;
A
#
# COMPACT_ATOMS: atom_id res chain seq x y z
N MET A 1 -0.32 -15.77 -5.48
CA MET A 1 -0.89 -14.66 -4.67
C MET A 1 0.24 -14.00 -3.90
N ALA A 2 0.32 -12.66 -3.88
CA ALA A 2 1.31 -11.97 -3.07
C ALA A 2 1.02 -12.26 -1.59
N SER A 3 1.98 -12.85 -0.88
CA SER A 3 1.82 -13.19 0.54
C SER A 3 2.19 -11.97 1.38
N PHE A 4 1.20 -11.21 1.85
CA PHE A 4 1.39 -10.15 2.84
C PHE A 4 1.37 -10.75 4.25
N SER A 5 2.30 -10.34 5.11
CA SER A 5 2.40 -10.80 6.50
C SER A 5 2.58 -9.59 7.43
N PHE A 6 1.81 -9.55 8.51
CA PHE A 6 1.74 -8.45 9.46
C PHE A 6 1.90 -8.92 10.90
N ASP A 7 2.88 -8.36 11.60
CA ASP A 7 3.12 -8.60 13.02
C ASP A 7 2.23 -7.71 13.88
N LYS A 8 1.72 -8.23 15.00
CA LYS A 8 0.80 -7.49 15.88
C LYS A 8 1.38 -6.19 16.44
N ASP A 9 2.69 -6.12 16.63
CA ASP A 9 3.33 -4.95 17.25
C ASP A 9 3.68 -3.86 16.23
N ASN A 10 3.85 -4.21 14.95
CA ASN A 10 4.26 -3.25 13.91
C ASN A 10 3.44 -3.28 12.61
N HIS A 11 2.28 -3.92 12.64
CA HIS A 11 1.34 -4.03 11.51
C HIS A 11 1.10 -2.71 10.77
N ARG A 12 0.95 -1.57 11.49
CA ARG A 12 0.70 -0.27 10.86
C ARG A 12 1.86 0.19 9.97
N GLU A 13 3.10 0.11 10.46
CA GLU A 13 4.28 0.49 9.68
C GLU A 13 4.50 -0.49 8.52
N GLN A 14 4.28 -1.78 8.76
CA GLN A 14 4.36 -2.81 7.72
C GLN A 14 3.32 -2.59 6.62
N PHE A 15 2.10 -2.17 6.97
CA PHE A 15 1.08 -1.81 6.01
C PHE A 15 1.48 -0.58 5.19
N ALA A 16 1.96 0.49 5.83
CA ALA A 16 2.43 1.68 5.13
C ALA A 16 3.60 1.37 4.16
N LYS A 17 4.52 0.49 4.56
CA LYS A 17 5.61 -0.01 3.68
C LYS A 17 5.06 -0.84 2.52
N ALA A 18 4.09 -1.71 2.78
CA ALA A 18 3.45 -2.52 1.75
C ALA A 18 2.71 -1.66 0.73
N VAL A 19 1.95 -0.65 1.18
CA VAL A 19 1.32 0.35 0.30
C VAL A 19 2.38 1.06 -0.54
N THR A 20 3.44 1.56 0.09
CA THR A 20 4.52 2.26 -0.62
C THR A 20 5.14 1.42 -1.73
N ARG A 21 5.42 0.14 -1.46
CA ARG A 21 5.93 -0.81 -2.46
C ARG A 21 4.91 -1.02 -3.58
N LEU A 22 3.65 -1.27 -3.21
CA LEU A 22 2.58 -1.55 -4.16
C LEU A 22 2.36 -0.41 -5.15
N VAL A 23 2.32 0.84 -4.66
CA VAL A 23 2.05 2.02 -5.48
C VAL A 23 3.27 2.52 -6.27
N THR A 24 4.45 1.93 -6.06
CA THR A 24 5.67 2.29 -6.79
C THR A 24 5.65 1.77 -8.23
N ASP A 25 4.99 0.64 -8.46
CA ASP A 25 4.85 0.01 -9.76
C ASP A 25 3.56 0.46 -10.46
N ASP A 26 3.56 0.42 -11.78
CA ASP A 26 2.35 0.63 -12.56
C ASP A 26 1.80 -0.72 -13.05
N TYR A 27 0.66 -1.10 -12.49
CA TYR A 27 -0.06 -2.32 -12.87
C TYR A 27 -1.28 -1.98 -13.75
N PRO A 28 -1.75 -2.92 -14.59
CA PRO A 28 -3.07 -2.83 -15.21
C PRO A 28 -4.16 -2.64 -14.16
N TYR A 29 -5.23 -1.91 -14.50
CA TYR A 29 -6.28 -1.54 -13.55
C TYR A 29 -6.88 -2.74 -12.79
N ALA A 30 -7.17 -3.85 -13.49
CA ALA A 30 -7.69 -5.07 -12.87
C ALA A 30 -6.71 -5.67 -11.84
N GLU A 31 -5.40 -5.61 -12.12
CA GLU A 31 -4.38 -6.07 -11.19
C GLU A 31 -4.21 -5.14 -9.98
N LYS A 32 -4.41 -3.83 -10.16
CA LYS A 32 -4.43 -2.87 -9.05
C LYS A 32 -5.50 -3.23 -8.02
N ILE A 33 -6.72 -3.53 -8.49
CA ILE A 33 -7.84 -3.95 -7.63
C ILE A 33 -7.47 -5.22 -6.86
N ALA A 34 -7.06 -6.28 -7.57
CA ALA A 34 -6.74 -7.56 -6.94
C ALA A 34 -5.62 -7.43 -5.89
N LYS A 35 -4.62 -6.56 -6.13
CA LYS A 35 -3.54 -6.32 -5.17
C LYS A 35 -3.98 -5.49 -3.97
N ILE A 36 -4.85 -4.49 -4.16
CA ILE A 36 -5.43 -3.69 -3.06
C ILE A 36 -6.29 -4.58 -2.16
N GLU A 37 -7.16 -5.40 -2.76
CA GLU A 37 -8.01 -6.36 -2.04
C GLU A 37 -7.15 -7.33 -1.24
N ALA A 38 -6.18 -8.00 -1.88
CA ALA A 38 -5.29 -8.94 -1.20
C ALA A 38 -4.51 -8.29 -0.04
N LEU A 39 -4.04 -7.05 -0.21
CA LEU A 39 -3.30 -6.31 0.82
C LEU A 39 -4.19 -5.97 2.04
N THR A 40 -5.37 -5.43 1.77
CA THR A 40 -6.30 -4.98 2.82
C THR A 40 -6.93 -6.15 3.56
N GLU A 41 -7.31 -7.21 2.84
CA GLU A 41 -7.87 -8.43 3.43
C GLU A 41 -6.84 -9.14 4.31
N ALA A 42 -5.60 -9.30 3.85
CA ALA A 42 -4.53 -9.88 4.65
C ALA A 42 -4.28 -9.08 5.95
N TYR A 43 -4.32 -7.75 5.89
CA TYR A 43 -4.15 -6.91 7.07
C TYR A 43 -5.29 -7.11 8.08
N VAL A 44 -6.54 -7.09 7.62
CA VAL A 44 -7.70 -7.27 8.50
C VAL A 44 -7.71 -8.67 9.11
N LEU A 45 -7.47 -9.70 8.30
CA LEU A 45 -7.47 -11.09 8.75
C LEU A 45 -6.40 -11.37 9.82
N GLN A 46 -5.20 -10.81 9.67
CA GLN A 46 -4.07 -11.09 10.58
C GLN A 46 -4.09 -10.21 11.83
N THR A 47 -4.57 -8.97 11.72
CA THR A 47 -4.50 -7.99 12.82
C THR A 47 -5.82 -7.83 13.57
N GLY A 48 -6.96 -8.19 12.94
CA GLY A 48 -8.30 -7.91 13.44
C GLY A 48 -8.66 -6.43 13.48
N LYS A 49 -7.86 -5.56 12.83
CA LYS A 49 -8.00 -4.10 12.89
C LYS A 49 -8.26 -3.50 11.52
N ARG A 50 -8.86 -2.31 11.51
CA ARG A 50 -9.00 -1.49 10.29
C ARG A 50 -7.63 -0.93 9.88
N PRO A 51 -7.28 -0.95 8.56
CA PRO A 51 -6.08 -0.28 8.06
C PRO A 51 -6.12 1.23 8.29
N ASP A 52 -4.95 1.87 8.26
CA ASP A 52 -4.84 3.33 8.40
C ASP A 52 -5.63 4.03 7.27
N PRO A 53 -6.61 4.88 7.59
CA PRO A 53 -7.37 5.63 6.59
C PRO A 53 -6.48 6.40 5.60
N ARG A 54 -5.36 6.97 6.06
CA ARG A 54 -4.47 7.74 5.20
C ARG A 54 -3.83 6.87 4.12
N GLU A 55 -3.46 5.64 4.46
CA GLU A 55 -2.87 4.70 3.51
C GLU A 55 -3.93 4.14 2.55
N LEU A 56 -5.19 4.00 3.01
CA LEU A 56 -6.32 3.67 2.13
C LEU A 56 -6.59 4.78 1.10
N ASP A 57 -6.49 6.05 1.50
CA ASP A 57 -6.63 7.19 0.59
C ASP A 57 -5.55 7.19 -0.50
N GLU A 58 -4.31 6.80 -0.17
CA GLU A 58 -3.24 6.65 -1.18
C GLU A 58 -3.56 5.52 -2.16
N LEU A 59 -4.06 4.37 -1.69
CA LEU A 59 -4.47 3.26 -2.56
C LEU A 59 -5.62 3.65 -3.47
N ALA A 60 -6.62 4.38 -2.96
CA ALA A 60 -7.73 4.89 -3.76
C ALA A 60 -7.25 5.90 -4.82
N SER A 61 -6.38 6.83 -4.42
CA SER A 61 -5.80 7.82 -5.33
C SER A 61 -4.96 7.16 -6.43
N TRP A 62 -4.19 6.13 -6.08
CA TRP A 62 -3.43 5.33 -7.03
C TRP A 62 -4.31 4.53 -7.98
N LEU A 63 -5.42 3.98 -7.49
CA LEU A 63 -6.37 3.25 -8.33
C LEU A 63 -7.02 4.15 -9.39
N ILE A 64 -7.40 5.38 -9.03
CA ILE A 64 -8.12 6.30 -9.90
C ILE A 64 -7.16 7.06 -10.84
N PHE A 65 -6.05 7.57 -10.31
CA PHE A 65 -5.18 8.52 -11.01
C PHE A 65 -3.77 7.98 -11.28
N GLY A 66 -3.49 6.73 -10.91
CA GLY A 66 -2.17 6.14 -11.00
C GLY A 66 -1.16 6.82 -10.06
N THR A 67 0.13 6.63 -10.35
CA THR A 67 1.23 7.19 -9.55
C THR A 67 1.22 8.71 -9.45
N LYS A 68 0.58 9.40 -10.41
CA LYS A 68 0.42 10.86 -10.40
C LYS A 68 -0.51 11.34 -9.28
N GLY A 69 -1.51 10.52 -8.91
CA GLY A 69 -2.48 10.84 -7.85
C GLY A 69 -1.96 10.76 -6.43
N LEU A 70 -0.79 10.15 -6.23
CA LEU A 70 -0.20 9.98 -4.90
C LEU A 70 0.12 11.32 -4.24
N SER A 71 -0.04 11.38 -2.92
CA SER A 71 0.30 12.57 -2.15
C SER A 71 1.80 12.91 -2.24
N LEU A 72 2.16 14.17 -1.95
CA LEU A 72 3.57 14.58 -1.87
C LEU A 72 4.35 13.76 -0.84
N ARG A 73 3.72 13.44 0.30
CA ARG A 73 4.30 12.58 1.34
C ARG A 73 4.65 11.21 0.75
N LYS A 74 3.68 10.56 0.09
CA LYS A 74 3.90 9.22 -0.46
C LYS A 74 4.96 9.23 -1.56
N LYS A 75 4.97 10.26 -2.41
CA LYS A 75 6.03 10.46 -3.42
C LYS A 75 7.42 10.60 -2.78
N ASN A 76 7.53 11.34 -1.67
CA ASN A 76 8.78 11.47 -0.93
C ASN A 76 9.22 10.14 -0.27
N GLU A 77 8.28 9.36 0.26
CA GLU A 77 8.56 8.02 0.82
C GLU A 77 9.07 7.06 -0.27
N ILE A 78 8.45 7.06 -1.45
CA ILE A 78 8.89 6.26 -2.61
C ILE A 78 10.30 6.68 -3.03
N LYS A 79 10.58 7.98 -3.09
CA LYS A 79 11.92 8.49 -3.41
C LYS A 79 12.95 8.02 -2.38
N ALA A 80 12.67 8.20 -1.09
CA ALA A 80 13.56 7.77 -0.02
C ALA A 80 13.78 6.25 0.03
N MET A 81 12.80 5.45 -0.44
CA MET A 81 12.95 4.01 -0.59
C MET A 81 13.88 3.66 -1.76
N ARG A 82 13.79 4.36 -2.89
CA ARG A 82 14.64 4.15 -4.07
C ARG A 82 16.09 4.55 -3.84
N ASP A 83 16.32 5.64 -3.11
CA ASP A 83 17.68 6.14 -2.82
C ASP A 83 18.47 5.24 -1.83
N LYS A 84 17.81 4.25 -1.22
CA LYS A 84 18.40 3.28 -0.28
C LYS A 84 18.73 1.91 -0.90
N CYS A 85 18.41 1.70 -2.18
CA CYS A 85 18.77 0.51 -2.97
C CYS A 85 19.99 0.81 -3.83
#